data_AF-A0A923UQN0-F1
#
_entry.id   AF-A0A923UQN0-F1
#
_cell.length_a   1.000
_cell.length_b   1.000
_cell.length_c   1.000
_cell.angle_alpha   90.00
_cell.angle_beta   90.00
_cell.angle_gamma   90.00
#
_symmetry.space_group_name_H-M   'P 1'
#
loop_
_entity.id
_entity.type
_entity.pdbx_description
1 polymer ?
#
loop_
_entity_poly.entity_id
_entity_poly.type
_entity_poly.pdbx_seq_one_letter_code
_entity_poly.pdbx_strand_id
1 'polypeptide(L)'
;MLTKHLHHFSIILIGLALSCYSYIAIQNGVVTWADPLAGFEAMTHWLKGGAWNTISYSNINATMQPAQHYLNWWTPGQYMVPWLFIKLLGVNINIAQVITIVLAGDISVIGYYKLMKLLNINTVVIHVMILLLVFNRTFSWHYLVYFGGETLLWAATPWLCYVLIKQFNYSYTYPIIAFMIGIVGVFLKSSFIITYMAIGVYLFFKTTSSVQQLVQPQRWKPYIAMLASVLCVYVFYLSKGPTPSTTIDTTMTNDVPNTLLGDLTHPWSSMVTHFLKIADVLQHFAPKLNANAIDVAWVFLPFVCLSIVLCIYFFKKRTEQPVYLLAVTVYVVTASIFTFYYLQNKAVSYETRHYYFVGNIAGMAILQLLHTYYKRIFVVLISILLLLSAVDFIRFFNRLQQIEKEYTWFHNLKIERSIVPSMHFINVFIAKDSTINVHCDATYTRALFKQKCKLVCIAKHHTSKVLSQNMYIALDDSIRINLPIKCIDKTTLIVYTGALKNSSLSEIKMRYATPQQYVSYYHTTLNYTIAIVRRY
;
A
#
# COMPACT_ATOMS: atom_id res chain seq x y z
N MET A 1 10.40 -4.21 41.13
CA MET A 1 11.23 -3.04 40.75
C MET A 1 11.54 -3.01 39.25
N LEU A 2 12.15 -4.06 38.68
CA LEU A 2 12.53 -4.12 37.25
C LEU A 2 11.39 -3.83 36.26
N THR A 3 10.19 -4.37 36.51
CA THR A 3 9.00 -4.15 35.65
C THR A 3 8.54 -2.69 35.61
N LYS A 4 8.69 -1.95 36.72
CA LYS A 4 8.36 -0.52 36.79
C LYS A 4 9.35 0.30 35.98
N HIS A 5 10.65 0.02 36.06
CA HIS A 5 11.65 0.72 35.25
C HIS A 5 11.48 0.46 33.76
N LEU A 6 11.23 -0.81 33.38
CA LEU A 6 10.95 -1.17 31.99
C LEU A 6 9.73 -0.43 31.42
N HIS A 7 8.67 -0.30 32.23
CA HIS A 7 7.47 0.43 31.84
C HIS A 7 7.76 1.90 31.52
N HIS A 8 8.41 2.63 32.43
CA HIS A 8 8.73 4.05 32.21
C HIS A 8 9.69 4.23 31.03
N PHE A 9 10.74 3.39 30.96
CA PHE A 9 11.71 3.44 29.87
C PHE A 9 11.06 3.22 28.50
N SER A 10 10.22 2.20 28.37
CA SER A 10 9.54 1.91 27.11
C SER A 10 8.56 3.02 26.71
N ILE A 11 7.79 3.59 27.65
CA ILE A 11 6.91 4.73 27.36
C ILE A 11 7.70 5.93 26.86
N ILE A 12 8.81 6.29 27.53
CA ILE A 12 9.67 7.39 27.12
C ILE A 12 10.21 7.14 25.71
N LEU A 13 10.72 5.94 25.44
CA LEU A 13 11.28 5.58 24.15
C LEU A 13 10.23 5.61 23.03
N ILE A 14 9.01 5.13 23.30
CA ILE A 14 7.87 5.21 22.38
C ILE A 14 7.50 6.66 22.10
N GLY A 15 7.34 7.48 23.15
CA GLY A 15 6.98 8.89 23.03
C GLY A 15 8.03 9.69 22.25
N LEU A 16 9.31 9.44 22.49
CA LEU A 16 10.42 10.04 21.73
C LEU A 16 10.37 9.63 20.26
N ALA A 17 10.18 8.35 19.96
CA ALA A 17 10.11 7.88 18.59
C ALA A 17 8.93 8.49 17.82
N LEU A 18 7.73 8.51 18.43
CA LEU A 18 6.55 9.14 17.84
C LEU A 18 6.76 10.64 17.62
N SER A 19 7.33 11.33 18.61
CA SER A 19 7.64 12.77 18.49
C SER A 19 8.64 13.04 17.36
N CYS A 20 9.67 12.20 17.21
CA CYS A 20 10.62 12.29 16.12
C CYS A 20 9.95 12.08 14.76
N TYR A 21 9.13 11.04 14.61
CA TYR A 21 8.41 10.80 13.35
C TYR A 21 7.47 11.95 13.00
N SER A 22 6.71 12.45 13.97
CA SER A 22 5.80 13.59 13.80
C SER A 22 6.53 14.87 13.43
N TYR A 23 7.64 15.18 14.12
CA TYR A 23 8.49 16.32 13.79
C TYR A 23 9.00 16.23 12.35
N ILE A 24 9.51 15.07 11.95
CA ILE A 24 10.01 14.83 10.59
C ILE A 24 8.90 15.00 9.54
N ALA A 25 7.73 14.42 9.77
CA ALA A 25 6.59 14.54 8.87
C ALA A 25 6.11 16.01 8.74
N ILE A 26 6.13 16.77 9.83
CA ILE A 26 5.76 18.20 9.82
C ILE A 26 6.79 19.03 9.05
N GLN A 27 8.09 18.80 9.24
CA GLN A 27 9.14 19.58 8.60
C GLN A 27 9.25 19.30 7.10
N ASN A 28 9.13 18.04 6.69
CA ASN A 28 9.38 17.61 5.30
C ASN A 28 8.08 17.45 4.50
N GLY A 29 6.92 17.46 5.15
CA GLY A 29 5.68 17.00 4.54
C GLY A 29 5.70 15.48 4.32
N VAL A 30 4.71 15.00 3.55
CA VAL A 30 4.56 13.56 3.25
C VAL A 30 4.42 13.33 1.76
N VAL A 31 4.87 12.17 1.29
CA VAL A 31 4.67 11.72 -0.08
C VAL A 31 3.29 11.08 -0.18
N THR A 32 2.48 11.47 -1.17
CA THR A 32 1.20 10.80 -1.44
C THR A 32 1.44 9.60 -2.35
N TRP A 33 1.00 8.40 -1.94
CA TRP A 33 1.08 7.21 -2.79
C TRP A 33 0.14 7.34 -4.01
N ALA A 34 0.28 6.49 -5.02
CA ALA A 34 -0.59 6.54 -6.20
C ALA A 34 -2.07 6.24 -5.85
N ASP A 35 -2.32 5.26 -4.98
CA ASP A 35 -3.67 4.82 -4.60
C ASP A 35 -4.55 5.97 -4.04
N PRO A 36 -4.07 6.80 -3.09
CA PRO A 36 -4.83 7.96 -2.60
C PRO A 36 -5.08 9.07 -3.62
N LEU A 37 -4.23 9.22 -4.64
CA LEU A 37 -4.37 10.29 -5.63
C LEU A 37 -5.71 10.20 -6.36
N ALA A 38 -6.13 9.00 -6.74
CA ALA A 38 -7.45 8.78 -7.36
C ALA A 38 -8.60 9.22 -6.43
N GLY A 39 -8.43 9.05 -5.11
CA GLY A 39 -9.36 9.58 -4.13
C GLY A 39 -9.42 11.12 -4.10
N PHE A 40 -8.26 11.77 -4.13
CA PHE A 40 -8.19 13.23 -4.18
C PHE A 40 -8.70 13.80 -5.51
N GLU A 41 -8.55 13.07 -6.61
CA GLU A 41 -9.18 13.39 -7.90
C GLU A 41 -10.71 13.34 -7.79
N ALA A 42 -11.28 12.28 -7.21
CA ALA A 42 -12.71 12.17 -6.97
C ALA A 42 -13.24 13.30 -6.08
N MET A 43 -12.50 13.64 -5.02
CA MET A 43 -12.80 14.79 -4.16
C MET A 43 -12.78 16.10 -4.97
N THR A 44 -11.77 16.32 -5.79
CA THR A 44 -11.62 17.54 -6.61
C THR A 44 -12.73 17.65 -7.64
N HIS A 45 -13.12 16.54 -8.24
CA HIS A 45 -14.25 16.46 -9.17
C HIS A 45 -15.56 16.84 -8.47
N TRP A 46 -15.84 16.26 -7.30
CA TRP A 46 -17.01 16.60 -6.49
C TRP A 46 -17.05 18.09 -6.09
N LEU A 47 -15.92 18.64 -5.64
CA LEU A 47 -15.81 20.06 -5.25
C LEU A 47 -16.03 21.03 -6.42
N LYS A 48 -15.89 20.56 -7.66
CA LYS A 48 -16.17 21.33 -8.89
C LYS A 48 -17.60 21.16 -9.39
N GLY A 49 -18.49 20.55 -8.59
CA GLY A 49 -19.88 20.28 -8.95
C GLY A 49 -20.10 18.94 -9.65
N GLY A 50 -19.07 18.09 -9.74
CA GLY A 50 -19.18 16.72 -10.23
C GLY A 50 -19.94 15.80 -9.27
N ALA A 51 -20.27 14.60 -9.75
CA ALA A 51 -20.94 13.59 -8.94
C ALA A 51 -20.03 13.09 -7.79
N TRP A 52 -20.66 12.66 -6.70
CA TRP A 52 -19.95 12.13 -5.54
C TRP A 52 -19.21 10.83 -5.85
N ASN A 53 -17.95 10.73 -5.39
CA ASN A 53 -17.10 9.54 -5.53
C ASN A 53 -16.97 9.05 -6.98
N THR A 54 -16.90 9.97 -7.93
CA THR A 54 -16.64 9.67 -9.34
C THR A 54 -15.42 10.43 -9.84
N ILE A 55 -14.75 9.85 -10.83
CA ILE A 55 -13.70 10.49 -11.62
C ILE A 55 -14.10 10.51 -13.09
N SER A 56 -13.62 11.50 -13.83
CA SER A 56 -13.91 11.67 -15.25
C SER A 56 -12.68 11.35 -16.08
N TYR A 57 -12.82 10.43 -17.04
CA TYR A 57 -11.79 10.15 -18.03
C TYR A 57 -12.24 10.61 -19.42
N SER A 58 -11.27 11.01 -20.24
CA SER A 58 -11.49 11.26 -21.66
C SER A 58 -11.92 9.96 -22.33
N ASN A 59 -13.13 9.91 -22.86
CA ASN A 59 -13.62 8.76 -23.59
C ASN A 59 -13.34 8.95 -25.08
N ILE A 60 -12.41 8.17 -25.64
CA ILE A 60 -12.05 8.22 -27.07
C ILE A 60 -13.26 7.94 -27.97
N ASN A 61 -14.24 7.17 -27.47
CA ASN A 61 -15.42 6.76 -28.22
C ASN A 61 -16.63 7.67 -28.02
N ALA A 62 -16.63 8.54 -27.00
CA ALA A 62 -17.71 9.49 -26.78
C ALA A 62 -17.19 10.89 -27.09
N THR A 63 -17.42 11.35 -28.31
CA THR A 63 -16.95 12.64 -28.83
C THR A 63 -17.50 13.86 -28.10
N MET A 64 -18.47 13.70 -27.18
CA MET A 64 -19.13 14.85 -26.55
C MET A 64 -19.24 14.84 -25.03
N GLN A 65 -19.01 13.73 -24.31
CA GLN A 65 -19.02 13.75 -22.84
C GLN A 65 -17.96 12.83 -22.23
N PRO A 66 -17.21 13.31 -21.21
CA PRO A 66 -16.27 12.48 -20.47
C PRO A 66 -17.03 11.36 -19.76
N ALA A 67 -16.48 10.13 -19.81
CA ALA A 67 -17.06 9.02 -19.07
C ALA A 67 -16.82 9.24 -17.58
N GLN A 68 -17.89 9.20 -16.79
CA GLN A 68 -17.81 9.22 -15.34
C GLN A 68 -17.70 7.79 -14.81
N HIS A 69 -16.69 7.53 -13.99
CA HIS A 69 -16.45 6.23 -13.37
C HIS A 69 -16.60 6.36 -11.86
N TYR A 70 -17.43 5.50 -11.27
CA TYR A 70 -17.58 5.44 -9.82
C TYR A 70 -16.37 4.77 -9.18
N LEU A 71 -15.80 5.43 -8.18
CA LEU A 71 -14.55 5.05 -7.55
C LEU A 71 -14.75 4.01 -6.45
N ASN A 72 -14.82 2.74 -6.83
CA ASN A 72 -15.06 1.64 -5.87
C ASN A 72 -13.81 1.06 -5.22
N TRP A 73 -12.70 1.10 -5.95
CA TRP A 73 -11.43 0.53 -5.51
C TRP A 73 -10.89 1.19 -4.23
N TRP A 74 -11.20 2.48 -4.09
CA TRP A 74 -10.65 3.32 -3.06
C TRP A 74 -11.75 4.02 -2.27
N THR A 75 -11.76 3.79 -0.95
CA THR A 75 -12.89 4.16 -0.10
C THR A 75 -12.87 5.63 0.29
N PRO A 76 -14.04 6.28 0.44
CA PRO A 76 -14.10 7.73 0.66
C PRO A 76 -13.30 8.26 1.85
N GLY A 77 -13.13 7.46 2.92
CA GLY A 77 -12.35 7.85 4.09
C GLY A 77 -10.93 8.30 3.75
N GLN A 78 -10.29 7.72 2.72
CA GLN A 78 -8.91 8.03 2.36
C GLN A 78 -8.69 9.47 1.87
N TYR A 79 -9.74 10.15 1.41
CA TYR A 79 -9.63 11.55 0.96
C TYR A 79 -10.49 12.49 1.79
N MET A 80 -11.57 11.98 2.40
CA MET A 80 -12.44 12.76 3.27
C MET A 80 -11.82 13.10 4.62
N VAL A 81 -10.99 12.23 5.20
CA VAL A 81 -10.34 12.54 6.48
C VAL A 81 -9.34 13.71 6.34
N PRO A 82 -8.40 13.71 5.37
CA PRO A 82 -7.57 14.89 5.11
C PRO A 82 -8.40 16.13 4.75
N TRP A 83 -9.44 15.98 3.93
CA TRP A 83 -10.32 17.11 3.57
C TRP A 83 -11.00 17.76 4.77
N LEU A 84 -11.43 16.97 5.75
CA LEU A 84 -12.00 17.49 6.99
C LEU A 84 -11.00 18.43 7.70
N PHE A 85 -9.72 18.07 7.77
CA PHE A 85 -8.70 18.95 8.35
C PHE A 85 -8.46 20.21 7.52
N ILE A 86 -8.51 20.13 6.19
CA ILE A 86 -8.48 21.32 5.32
C ILE A 86 -9.63 22.26 5.67
N LYS A 87 -10.85 21.73 5.83
CA LYS A 87 -12.04 22.53 6.13
C LYS A 87 -12.03 23.12 7.53
N LEU A 88 -11.60 22.35 8.53
CA LEU A 88 -11.60 22.80 9.92
C LEU A 88 -10.44 23.76 10.23
N LEU A 89 -9.27 23.55 9.63
CA LEU A 89 -8.04 24.26 10.01
C LEU A 89 -7.53 25.24 8.93
N GLY A 90 -8.11 25.25 7.73
CA GLY A 90 -7.64 26.11 6.62
C GLY A 90 -6.23 25.76 6.11
N VAL A 91 -5.75 24.54 6.42
CA VAL A 91 -4.43 24.06 6.00
C VAL A 91 -4.46 23.53 4.57
N ASN A 92 -3.29 23.46 3.93
CA ASN A 92 -3.19 22.81 2.61
C ASN A 92 -3.27 21.28 2.73
N ILE A 93 -3.42 20.59 1.59
CA ILE A 93 -3.58 19.13 1.56
C ILE A 93 -2.39 18.37 2.15
N ASN A 94 -1.16 18.84 1.94
CA ASN A 94 0.03 18.18 2.48
C ASN A 94 0.01 18.20 4.01
N ILE A 95 -0.20 19.37 4.62
CA ILE A 95 -0.32 19.50 6.08
C ILE A 95 -1.50 18.67 6.60
N ALA A 96 -2.64 18.64 5.91
CA ALA A 96 -3.76 17.81 6.30
C ALA A 96 -3.45 16.30 6.29
N GLN A 97 -2.66 15.83 5.32
CA GLN A 97 -2.18 14.45 5.28
C GLN A 97 -1.19 14.17 6.42
N VAL A 98 -0.27 15.09 6.72
CA VAL A 98 0.64 14.99 7.88
C VAL A 98 -0.16 14.83 9.17
N ILE A 99 -1.15 15.70 9.41
CA ILE A 99 -2.03 15.62 10.58
C ILE A 99 -2.74 14.26 10.63
N THR A 100 -3.27 13.80 9.49
CA THR A 100 -3.94 12.50 9.38
C THR A 100 -3.01 11.35 9.77
N ILE A 101 -1.77 11.36 9.29
CA ILE A 101 -0.76 10.34 9.55
C ILE A 101 -0.33 10.33 11.02
N VAL A 102 0.00 11.49 11.59
CA VAL A 102 0.43 11.62 12.98
C VAL A 102 -0.67 11.10 13.91
N LEU A 103 -1.90 11.58 13.73
CA LEU A 103 -3.03 11.13 14.53
C LEU A 103 -3.30 9.63 14.34
N ALA A 104 -3.24 9.13 13.10
CA ALA A 104 -3.41 7.71 12.82
C ALA A 104 -2.36 6.85 13.55
N GLY A 105 -1.09 7.28 13.55
CA GLY A 105 0.00 6.60 14.24
C GLY A 105 -0.17 6.58 15.76
N ASP A 106 -0.53 7.70 16.35
CA ASP A 106 -0.76 7.79 17.81
C ASP A 106 -1.98 6.95 18.22
N ILE A 107 -3.08 7.06 17.48
CA ILE A 107 -4.31 6.29 17.70
C ILE A 107 -4.05 4.80 17.58
N SER A 108 -3.25 4.35 16.60
CA SER A 108 -2.94 2.93 16.41
C SER A 108 -2.20 2.34 17.62
N VAL A 109 -1.17 3.04 18.12
CA VAL A 109 -0.36 2.60 19.27
C VAL A 109 -1.21 2.46 20.52
N ILE A 110 -2.04 3.47 20.80
CA ILE A 110 -2.94 3.45 21.95
C ILE A 110 -3.98 2.33 21.79
N GLY A 111 -4.53 2.15 20.59
CA GLY A 111 -5.49 1.09 20.28
C GLY A 111 -4.91 -0.29 20.53
N TYR A 112 -3.70 -0.56 20.03
CA TYR A 112 -3.02 -1.84 20.24
C TYR A 112 -2.72 -2.09 21.71
N TYR A 113 -2.28 -1.07 22.46
CA TYR A 113 -2.11 -1.19 23.91
C TYR A 113 -3.41 -1.59 24.60
N LYS A 114 -4.53 -0.92 24.30
CA LYS A 114 -5.85 -1.21 24.88
C LYS A 114 -6.36 -2.59 24.48
N LEU A 115 -6.18 -3.00 23.23
CA LEU A 115 -6.55 -4.33 22.74
C LEU A 115 -5.75 -5.43 23.46
N MET A 116 -4.43 -5.27 23.60
CA MET A 116 -3.62 -6.27 24.29
C MET A 116 -3.97 -6.37 25.78
N LYS A 117 -4.28 -5.25 26.44
CA LYS A 117 -4.81 -5.25 27.82
C LYS A 117 -6.14 -5.98 27.92
N LEU A 118 -7.05 -5.79 26.96
CA LEU A 118 -8.34 -6.51 26.90
C LEU A 118 -8.14 -8.02 26.73
N LEU A 119 -7.08 -8.43 26.01
CA LEU A 119 -6.73 -9.82 25.77
C LEU A 119 -5.88 -10.45 26.90
N ASN A 120 -5.76 -9.77 28.05
CA ASN A 120 -5.00 -10.24 29.22
C ASN A 120 -3.52 -10.58 28.93
N ILE A 121 -2.91 -9.93 27.94
CA ILE A 121 -1.50 -10.13 27.61
C ILE A 121 -0.62 -9.58 28.72
N ASN A 122 0.50 -10.27 28.99
CA ASN A 122 1.46 -9.85 30.01
C ASN A 122 2.00 -8.45 29.72
N THR A 123 2.06 -7.60 30.75
CA THR A 123 2.52 -6.21 30.61
C THR A 123 3.91 -6.10 29.95
N VAL A 124 4.86 -6.99 30.22
CA VAL A 124 6.19 -6.98 29.56
C VAL A 124 6.04 -7.20 28.05
N VAL A 125 5.23 -8.18 27.66
CA VAL A 125 4.94 -8.50 26.25
C VAL A 125 4.27 -7.32 25.54
N ILE A 126 3.36 -6.61 26.22
CA ILE A 126 2.72 -5.40 25.67
C ILE A 126 3.75 -4.34 25.31
N HIS A 127 4.66 -4.00 26.23
CA HIS A 127 5.67 -2.96 25.99
C HIS A 127 6.63 -3.35 24.87
N VAL A 128 7.08 -4.61 24.87
CA VAL A 128 7.93 -5.13 23.79
C VAL A 128 7.20 -5.05 22.46
N MET A 129 5.94 -5.49 22.38
CA MET A 129 5.18 -5.48 21.13
C MET A 129 4.96 -4.05 20.61
N ILE A 130 4.66 -3.09 21.48
CA ILE A 130 4.54 -1.68 21.06
C ILE A 130 5.88 -1.12 20.59
N LEU A 131 6.99 -1.44 21.26
CA LEU A 131 8.32 -1.05 20.79
C LEU A 131 8.61 -1.63 19.40
N LEU A 132 8.39 -2.94 19.23
CA LEU A 132 8.57 -3.60 17.93
C LEU A 132 7.68 -3.01 16.84
N LEU A 133 6.47 -2.59 17.18
CA LEU A 133 5.53 -1.93 16.27
C LEU A 133 6.02 -0.53 15.88
N VAL A 134 6.40 0.32 16.83
CA VAL A 134 6.83 1.72 16.57
C VAL A 134 8.16 1.79 15.82
N PHE A 135 9.10 0.89 16.13
CA PHE A 135 10.37 0.78 15.42
C PHE A 135 10.29 -0.16 14.20
N ASN A 136 9.09 -0.62 13.82
CA ASN A 136 8.92 -1.37 12.59
C ASN A 136 9.14 -0.46 11.38
N ARG A 137 9.82 -0.96 10.34
CA ARG A 137 9.95 -0.28 9.06
C ARG A 137 8.58 0.17 8.53
N THR A 138 7.60 -0.72 8.48
CA THR A 138 6.24 -0.41 8.03
C THR A 138 5.63 0.77 8.76
N PHE A 139 5.81 0.84 10.09
CA PHE A 139 5.32 1.96 10.90
C PHE A 139 5.93 3.27 10.44
N SER A 140 7.27 3.30 10.31
CA SER A 140 7.98 4.48 9.83
C SER A 140 7.57 4.88 8.41
N TRP A 141 7.26 3.90 7.54
CA TRP A 141 6.80 4.16 6.18
C TRP A 141 5.44 4.87 6.14
N HIS A 142 4.53 4.54 7.05
CA HIS A 142 3.26 5.28 7.18
C HIS A 142 3.47 6.74 7.59
N TYR A 143 4.62 7.08 8.19
CA TYR A 143 4.99 8.46 8.51
C TYR A 143 5.64 9.23 7.36
N LEU A 144 6.25 8.54 6.39
CA LEU A 144 6.80 9.18 5.17
C LEU A 144 5.76 9.29 4.06
N VAL A 145 4.90 8.29 3.96
CA VAL A 145 4.02 8.09 2.82
C VAL A 145 2.58 8.01 3.30
N TYR A 146 1.73 8.88 2.76
CA TYR A 146 0.30 8.75 2.90
C TYR A 146 -0.20 7.61 2.00
N PHE A 147 -0.51 6.46 2.60
CA PHE A 147 -1.13 5.31 1.94
C PHE A 147 -2.67 5.34 1.92
N GLY A 148 -3.31 6.47 2.25
CA GLY A 148 -4.77 6.57 2.22
C GLY A 148 -5.47 5.68 3.22
N GLY A 149 -6.35 4.81 2.71
CA GLY A 149 -7.19 3.93 3.51
C GLY A 149 -6.37 2.98 4.40
N GLU A 150 -5.18 2.56 3.97
CA GLU A 150 -4.26 1.72 4.74
C GLU A 150 -3.89 2.38 6.07
N THR A 151 -3.52 3.66 6.03
CA THR A 151 -3.12 4.44 7.21
C THR A 151 -4.28 4.53 8.20
N LEU A 152 -5.49 4.78 7.69
CA LEU A 152 -6.71 4.87 8.49
C LEU A 152 -7.13 3.52 9.07
N LEU A 153 -7.06 2.47 8.26
CA LEU A 153 -7.38 1.11 8.67
C LEU A 153 -6.44 0.67 9.79
N TRP A 154 -5.15 0.94 9.65
CA TRP A 154 -4.16 0.60 10.66
C TRP A 154 -4.40 1.32 11.99
N ALA A 155 -4.82 2.58 11.96
CA ALA A 155 -5.25 3.33 13.16
C ALA A 155 -6.53 2.75 13.79
N ALA A 156 -7.55 2.49 12.97
CA ALA A 156 -8.86 2.15 13.47
C ALA A 156 -9.00 0.68 13.88
N THR A 157 -8.34 -0.25 13.17
CA THR A 157 -8.53 -1.70 13.37
C THR A 157 -8.38 -2.14 14.83
N PRO A 158 -7.31 -1.79 15.58
CA PRO A 158 -7.21 -2.23 16.97
C PRO A 158 -8.35 -1.71 17.85
N TRP A 159 -8.89 -0.52 17.56
CA TRP A 159 -10.05 0.03 18.26
C TRP A 159 -11.35 -0.65 17.88
N LEU A 160 -11.59 -0.89 16.59
CA LEU A 160 -12.77 -1.60 16.12
C LEU A 160 -12.80 -3.02 16.70
N CYS A 161 -11.66 -3.71 16.73
CA CYS A 161 -11.52 -5.00 17.42
C CYS A 161 -11.76 -4.85 18.93
N TYR A 162 -11.16 -3.85 19.59
CA TYR A 162 -11.35 -3.60 21.02
C TYR A 162 -12.83 -3.42 21.37
N VAL A 163 -13.56 -2.58 20.63
CA VAL A 163 -14.98 -2.32 20.88
C VAL A 163 -15.81 -3.58 20.63
N LEU A 164 -15.62 -4.27 19.51
CA LEU A 164 -16.36 -5.50 19.18
C LEU A 164 -16.15 -6.60 20.23
N ILE A 165 -14.92 -6.74 20.75
CA ILE A 165 -14.58 -7.78 21.74
C ILE A 165 -15.04 -7.39 23.14
N LYS A 166 -14.84 -6.12 23.55
CA LYS A 166 -15.16 -5.64 24.89
C LYS A 166 -16.67 -5.55 25.13
N GLN A 167 -17.38 -5.01 24.15
CA GLN A 167 -18.82 -4.78 24.26
C GLN A 167 -19.63 -6.03 23.94
N PHE A 168 -18.99 -7.15 23.56
CA PHE A 168 -19.71 -8.37 23.20
C PHE A 168 -20.57 -8.84 24.37
N ASN A 169 -21.84 -8.50 24.28
CA ASN A 169 -22.91 -8.88 25.18
C ASN A 169 -24.16 -9.12 24.32
N TYR A 170 -25.14 -9.82 24.88
CA TYR A 170 -26.41 -10.07 24.19
C TYR A 170 -27.39 -8.89 24.30
N SER A 171 -26.89 -7.67 24.57
CA SER A 171 -27.69 -6.44 24.64
C SER A 171 -28.17 -6.01 23.24
N TYR A 172 -29.28 -5.28 23.19
CA TYR A 172 -29.79 -4.65 21.98
C TYR A 172 -28.88 -3.54 21.43
N THR A 173 -28.00 -2.98 22.26
CA THR A 173 -27.03 -1.97 21.82
C THR A 173 -25.91 -2.55 20.97
N TYR A 174 -25.54 -3.82 21.19
CA TYR A 174 -24.43 -4.44 20.49
C TYR A 174 -24.66 -4.59 18.98
N PRO A 175 -25.81 -5.10 18.49
CA PRO A 175 -26.11 -5.13 17.05
C PRO A 175 -25.93 -3.77 16.36
N ILE A 176 -26.36 -2.68 16.99
CA ILE A 176 -26.19 -1.32 16.44
C ILE A 176 -24.71 -0.97 16.35
N ILE A 177 -23.94 -1.21 17.42
CA ILE A 177 -22.49 -0.95 17.45
C ILE A 177 -21.78 -1.79 16.38
N ALA A 178 -22.11 -3.08 16.27
CA ALA A 178 -21.53 -3.96 15.26
C ALA A 178 -21.83 -3.41 13.85
N PHE A 179 -23.11 -3.15 13.54
CA PHE A 179 -23.51 -2.57 12.26
C PHE A 179 -22.71 -1.31 11.91
N MET A 180 -22.63 -0.36 12.85
CA MET A 180 -21.89 0.90 12.66
C MET A 180 -20.38 0.67 12.46
N ILE A 181 -19.77 -0.27 13.18
CA ILE A 181 -18.36 -0.63 13.00
C ILE A 181 -18.11 -1.19 11.60
N GLY A 182 -19.02 -2.00 11.08
CA GLY A 182 -18.95 -2.51 9.70
C GLY A 182 -18.93 -1.37 8.68
N ILE A 183 -19.85 -0.41 8.80
CA ILE A 183 -19.92 0.75 7.90
C ILE A 183 -18.67 1.64 8.02
N VAL A 184 -18.29 2.01 9.25
CA VAL A 184 -17.12 2.88 9.50
C VAL A 184 -15.84 2.21 9.00
N GLY A 185 -15.64 0.94 9.30
CA GLY A 185 -14.42 0.25 8.88
C GLY A 185 -14.29 0.16 7.36
N VAL A 186 -15.38 -0.08 6.62
CA VAL A 186 -15.35 -0.02 5.15
C VAL A 186 -15.14 1.40 4.63
N PHE A 187 -15.77 2.40 5.23
CA PHE A 187 -15.53 3.80 4.87
C PHE A 187 -14.03 4.15 4.92
N LEU A 188 -13.31 3.64 5.93
CA LEU A 188 -11.85 3.81 6.05
C LEU A 188 -11.10 2.99 5.01
N LYS A 189 -11.41 1.68 4.89
CA LYS A 189 -10.86 0.79 3.87
C LYS A 189 -11.71 -0.45 3.64
N SER A 190 -11.98 -0.78 2.37
CA SER A 190 -12.81 -1.93 1.97
C SER A 190 -12.27 -3.28 2.46
N SER A 191 -10.95 -3.45 2.56
CA SER A 191 -10.33 -4.67 3.09
C SER A 191 -10.66 -4.93 4.57
N PHE A 192 -11.25 -3.97 5.29
CA PHE A 192 -11.74 -4.19 6.66
C PHE A 192 -12.79 -5.31 6.73
N ILE A 193 -13.55 -5.59 5.66
CA ILE A 193 -14.55 -6.67 5.64
C ILE A 193 -13.91 -8.01 6.04
N ILE A 194 -12.67 -8.26 5.60
CA ILE A 194 -11.92 -9.48 5.92
C ILE A 194 -11.65 -9.56 7.42
N THR A 195 -11.13 -8.47 8.00
CA THR A 195 -10.89 -8.37 9.45
C THR A 195 -12.18 -8.49 10.23
N TYR A 196 -13.24 -7.83 9.78
CA TYR A 196 -14.55 -7.84 10.41
C TYR A 196 -15.14 -9.26 10.46
N MET A 197 -15.05 -10.00 9.36
CA MET A 197 -15.45 -11.41 9.32
C MET A 197 -14.60 -12.26 10.27
N ALA A 198 -13.27 -12.04 10.30
CA ALA A 198 -12.39 -12.77 11.20
C ALA A 198 -12.72 -12.53 12.69
N ILE A 199 -13.08 -11.30 13.06
CA ILE A 199 -13.58 -11.00 14.42
C ILE A 199 -14.93 -11.65 14.67
N GLY A 200 -15.83 -11.72 13.69
CA GLY A 200 -17.07 -12.48 13.79
C GLY A 200 -16.82 -13.96 14.12
N VAL A 201 -15.92 -14.60 13.37
CA VAL A 201 -15.51 -16.00 13.61
C VAL A 201 -14.87 -16.17 14.99
N TYR A 202 -14.00 -15.23 15.41
CA TYR A 202 -13.45 -15.20 16.77
C TYR A 202 -14.55 -15.19 17.84
N LEU A 203 -15.51 -14.26 17.72
CA LEU A 203 -16.61 -14.12 18.67
C LEU A 203 -17.50 -15.36 18.68
N PHE A 204 -17.70 -15.99 17.53
CA PHE A 204 -18.46 -17.23 17.39
C PHE A 204 -17.83 -18.37 18.21
N PHE A 205 -16.53 -18.63 18.01
CA PHE A 205 -15.83 -19.67 18.76
C PHE A 205 -15.64 -19.31 20.24
N LYS A 206 -15.47 -18.03 20.57
CA LYS A 206 -15.33 -17.58 21.96
C LYS A 206 -16.61 -17.84 22.76
N THR A 207 -17.78 -17.68 22.14
CA THR A 207 -19.06 -17.67 22.86
C THR A 207 -19.82 -18.99 22.73
N THR A 208 -19.49 -19.81 21.74
CA THR A 208 -20.11 -21.12 21.50
C THR A 208 -19.28 -22.23 22.11
N SER A 209 -19.69 -22.69 23.30
CA SER A 209 -19.10 -23.85 23.96
C SER A 209 -19.93 -25.13 23.84
N SER A 210 -21.21 -25.02 23.45
CA SER A 210 -22.11 -26.16 23.28
C SER A 210 -23.05 -25.99 22.07
N VAL A 211 -23.66 -27.08 21.61
CA VAL A 211 -24.64 -27.06 20.51
C VAL A 211 -25.94 -26.40 20.94
N GLN A 212 -26.40 -26.62 22.18
CA GLN A 212 -27.64 -26.02 22.71
C GLN A 212 -27.64 -24.50 22.62
N GLN A 213 -26.46 -23.92 22.81
CA GLN A 213 -26.23 -22.51 22.68
C GLN A 213 -26.48 -21.96 21.27
N LEU A 214 -26.27 -22.75 20.20
CA LEU A 214 -26.50 -22.33 18.81
C LEU A 214 -27.98 -22.07 18.50
N VAL A 215 -28.88 -22.70 19.25
CA VAL A 215 -30.33 -22.58 19.05
C VAL A 215 -30.89 -21.27 19.64
N GLN A 216 -30.12 -20.56 20.48
CA GLN A 216 -30.57 -19.33 21.13
C GLN A 216 -30.63 -18.15 20.14
N PRO A 217 -31.81 -17.59 19.81
CA PRO A 217 -31.93 -16.54 18.79
C PRO A 217 -31.16 -15.27 19.13
N GLN A 218 -31.00 -14.97 20.42
CA GLN A 218 -30.27 -13.78 20.88
C GLN A 218 -28.80 -13.78 20.46
N ARG A 219 -28.21 -14.96 20.25
CA ARG A 219 -26.82 -15.08 19.80
C ARG A 219 -26.60 -14.65 18.36
N TRP A 220 -27.62 -14.76 17.52
CA TRP A 220 -27.52 -14.45 16.10
C TRP A 220 -27.62 -12.95 15.83
N LYS A 221 -28.19 -12.15 16.76
CA LYS A 221 -28.38 -10.70 16.57
C LYS A 221 -27.09 -9.96 16.19
N PRO A 222 -25.94 -10.13 16.88
CA PRO A 222 -24.64 -9.62 16.45
C PRO A 222 -24.31 -9.94 14.98
N TYR A 223 -24.39 -11.22 14.61
CA TYR A 223 -23.98 -11.70 13.29
C TYR A 223 -24.91 -11.21 12.19
N ILE A 224 -26.21 -11.14 12.46
CA ILE A 224 -27.19 -10.56 11.55
C ILE A 224 -26.85 -9.09 11.31
N ALA A 225 -26.51 -8.33 12.35
CA ALA A 225 -26.10 -6.94 12.18
C ALA A 225 -24.77 -6.79 11.42
N MET A 226 -23.81 -7.67 11.68
CA MET A 226 -22.57 -7.72 10.91
C MET A 226 -22.84 -7.99 9.42
N LEU A 227 -23.65 -9.00 9.11
CA LEU A 227 -24.05 -9.33 7.75
C LEU A 227 -24.82 -8.17 7.09
N ALA A 228 -25.77 -7.56 7.81
CA ALA A 228 -26.53 -6.41 7.33
C ALA A 228 -25.62 -5.23 6.98
N SER A 229 -24.56 -4.97 7.76
CA SER A 229 -23.60 -3.91 7.43
C SER A 229 -22.81 -4.20 6.14
N VAL A 230 -22.40 -5.46 5.94
CA VAL A 230 -21.72 -5.87 4.70
C VAL A 230 -22.66 -5.79 3.50
N LEU A 231 -23.91 -6.22 3.66
CA LEU A 231 -24.92 -6.11 2.61
C LEU A 231 -25.24 -4.66 2.26
N CYS A 232 -25.37 -3.78 3.26
CA CYS A 232 -25.55 -2.35 3.07
C CYS A 232 -24.39 -1.75 2.26
N VAL A 233 -23.15 -2.01 2.67
CA VAL A 233 -21.94 -1.60 1.94
C VAL A 233 -21.94 -2.15 0.51
N TYR A 234 -22.34 -3.40 0.30
CA TYR A 234 -22.38 -3.99 -1.03
C TYR A 234 -23.39 -3.26 -1.93
N VAL A 235 -24.64 -3.10 -1.47
CA VAL A 235 -25.72 -2.49 -2.24
C VAL A 235 -25.46 -1.00 -2.53
N PHE A 236 -24.99 -0.25 -1.55
CA PHE A 236 -24.84 1.20 -1.70
C PHE A 236 -23.48 1.65 -2.24
N TYR A 237 -22.44 0.81 -2.13
CA TYR A 237 -21.08 1.18 -2.51
C TYR A 237 -20.44 0.15 -3.48
N LEU A 238 -20.12 -1.07 -3.03
CA LEU A 238 -19.29 -2.00 -3.83
C LEU A 238 -19.94 -2.46 -5.15
N SER A 239 -21.26 -2.45 -5.25
CA SER A 239 -21.99 -2.81 -6.50
C SER A 239 -21.98 -1.72 -7.57
N LYS A 240 -21.52 -0.49 -7.27
CA LYS A 240 -21.58 0.66 -8.18
C LYS A 240 -20.50 0.70 -9.26
N GLY A 241 -19.58 -0.26 -9.27
CA GLY A 241 -18.38 -0.22 -10.10
C GLY A 241 -17.40 -1.34 -9.75
N PRO A 242 -16.29 -1.44 -10.49
CA PRO A 242 -15.31 -2.51 -10.32
C PRO A 242 -14.59 -2.42 -8.97
N THR A 243 -14.35 -3.58 -8.36
CA THR A 243 -13.54 -3.75 -7.16
C THR A 243 -12.35 -4.68 -7.45
N PRO A 244 -11.31 -4.69 -6.60
CA PRO A 244 -10.23 -5.68 -6.69
C PRO A 244 -10.73 -7.13 -6.79
N SER A 245 -11.84 -7.45 -6.12
CA SER A 245 -12.41 -8.79 -6.09
C SER A 245 -13.23 -9.14 -7.33
N THR A 246 -13.68 -8.16 -8.13
CA THR A 246 -14.40 -8.40 -9.38
C THR A 246 -13.49 -8.33 -10.60
N THR A 247 -12.43 -7.53 -10.54
CA THR A 247 -11.49 -7.33 -11.65
C THR A 247 -10.47 -8.47 -11.71
N ILE A 248 -10.16 -8.92 -12.92
CA ILE A 248 -9.12 -9.93 -13.18
C ILE A 248 -7.81 -9.20 -13.46
N ASP A 249 -6.72 -9.61 -12.80
CA ASP A 249 -5.38 -9.17 -13.14
C ASP A 249 -4.86 -9.98 -14.33
N THR A 250 -4.94 -9.39 -15.52
CA THR A 250 -4.38 -9.97 -16.74
C THR A 250 -2.90 -9.64 -16.90
N THR A 251 -2.38 -8.69 -16.12
CA THR A 251 -1.04 -8.13 -16.28
C THR A 251 0.00 -8.76 -15.36
N MET A 252 -0.40 -9.63 -14.43
CA MET A 252 0.46 -10.23 -13.39
C MET A 252 1.18 -9.15 -12.58
N THR A 253 0.62 -8.79 -11.43
CA THR A 253 1.20 -7.74 -10.59
C THR A 253 2.69 -8.01 -10.28
N ASN A 254 3.57 -7.09 -10.70
CA ASN A 254 5.03 -7.16 -10.56
C ASN A 254 5.74 -8.30 -11.32
N ASP A 255 5.21 -8.76 -12.46
CA ASP A 255 5.81 -9.82 -13.27
C ASP A 255 5.98 -11.16 -12.53
N VAL A 256 5.32 -11.33 -11.39
CA VAL A 256 5.31 -12.59 -10.64
C VAL A 256 4.15 -13.43 -11.19
N PRO A 257 4.41 -14.54 -11.90
CA PRO A 257 3.33 -15.40 -12.35
C PRO A 257 2.54 -15.95 -11.16
N ASN A 258 1.21 -15.85 -11.27
CA ASN A 258 0.29 -16.52 -10.37
C ASN A 258 0.50 -18.03 -10.53
N THR A 259 1.17 -18.62 -9.57
CA THR A 259 1.43 -20.05 -9.51
C THR A 259 0.68 -20.60 -8.32
N LEU A 260 0.10 -21.80 -8.45
CA LEU A 260 -0.59 -22.46 -7.34
C LEU A 260 0.26 -22.45 -6.05
N LEU A 261 1.56 -22.68 -6.17
CA LEU A 261 2.47 -22.65 -5.03
C LEU A 261 2.65 -21.23 -4.47
N GLY A 262 2.79 -20.19 -5.29
CA GLY A 262 2.87 -18.80 -4.83
C GLY A 262 1.57 -18.34 -4.13
N ASP A 263 0.43 -18.67 -4.72
CA ASP A 263 -0.93 -18.31 -4.24
C ASP A 263 -1.26 -18.94 -2.89
N LEU A 264 -0.65 -20.09 -2.61
CA LEU A 264 -0.73 -20.78 -1.32
C LEU A 264 0.35 -20.27 -0.36
N THR A 265 1.60 -20.19 -0.78
CA THR A 265 2.71 -19.89 0.15
C THR A 265 2.69 -18.46 0.66
N HIS A 266 2.26 -17.49 -0.13
CA HIS A 266 2.26 -16.08 0.27
C HIS A 266 1.26 -15.80 1.42
N PRO A 267 -0.06 -16.06 1.30
CA PRO A 267 -1.00 -15.84 2.41
C PRO A 267 -0.70 -16.73 3.62
N TRP A 268 -0.33 -17.99 3.40
CA TRP A 268 -0.17 -18.94 4.50
C TRP A 268 1.15 -18.79 5.25
N SER A 269 2.19 -18.15 4.69
CA SER A 269 3.39 -17.81 5.45
C SER A 269 3.25 -16.53 6.30
N SER A 270 2.23 -15.72 6.02
CA SER A 270 2.11 -14.33 6.49
C SER A 270 2.10 -14.14 8.01
N MET A 271 1.58 -15.10 8.77
CA MET A 271 1.56 -15.07 10.24
C MET A 271 2.98 -14.87 10.81
N VAL A 272 3.94 -15.63 10.28
CA VAL A 272 5.32 -15.65 10.77
C VAL A 272 6.17 -14.65 10.01
N THR A 273 6.06 -14.62 8.68
CA THR A 273 6.97 -13.83 7.85
C THR A 273 6.80 -12.34 8.07
N HIS A 274 5.57 -11.88 8.34
CA HIS A 274 5.34 -10.48 8.64
C HIS A 274 5.83 -10.10 10.04
N PHE A 275 5.50 -10.89 11.06
CA PHE A 275 5.97 -10.64 12.43
C PHE A 275 7.50 -10.64 12.53
N LEU A 276 8.16 -11.59 11.88
CA LEU A 276 9.63 -11.70 11.89
C LEU A 276 10.33 -10.79 10.88
N LYS A 277 9.58 -9.95 10.14
CA LYS A 277 10.10 -9.07 9.06
C LYS A 277 10.84 -9.82 7.94
N ILE A 278 10.61 -11.13 7.80
CA ILE A 278 11.29 -11.96 6.81
C ILE A 278 10.81 -11.60 5.40
N ALA A 279 9.53 -11.29 5.23
CA ALA A 279 8.98 -10.95 3.93
C ALA A 279 9.68 -9.71 3.31
N ASP A 280 9.96 -8.67 4.11
CA ASP A 280 10.64 -7.47 3.63
C ASP A 280 12.11 -7.72 3.27
N VAL A 281 12.77 -8.61 4.01
CA VAL A 281 14.14 -9.06 3.72
C VAL A 281 14.15 -9.82 2.41
N LEU A 282 13.24 -10.79 2.24
CA LEU A 282 13.14 -11.59 1.02
C LEU A 282 12.82 -10.72 -0.20
N GLN A 283 11.88 -9.78 -0.09
CA GLN A 283 11.58 -8.84 -1.18
C GLN A 283 12.79 -7.96 -1.54
N HIS A 284 13.65 -7.61 -0.59
CA HIS A 284 14.87 -6.86 -0.87
C HIS A 284 15.93 -7.69 -1.60
N PHE A 285 16.03 -8.98 -1.30
CA PHE A 285 17.06 -9.86 -1.86
C PHE A 285 16.61 -10.59 -3.12
N ALA A 286 15.32 -10.87 -3.30
CA ALA A 286 14.81 -11.64 -4.44
C ALA A 286 15.23 -11.06 -5.81
N PRO A 287 15.13 -9.74 -6.08
CA PRO A 287 15.60 -9.18 -7.35
C PRO A 287 17.11 -9.32 -7.54
N LYS A 288 17.90 -9.26 -6.46
CA LYS A 288 19.37 -9.38 -6.52
C LYS A 288 19.82 -10.80 -6.79
N LEU A 289 19.01 -11.78 -6.41
CA LEU A 289 19.28 -13.20 -6.61
C LEU A 289 18.81 -13.71 -7.98
N ASN A 290 18.19 -12.85 -8.80
CA ASN A 290 17.45 -13.27 -10.00
C ASN A 290 16.50 -14.44 -9.70
N ALA A 291 15.95 -14.46 -8.48
CA ALA A 291 15.08 -15.53 -8.04
C ALA A 291 13.78 -15.48 -8.84
N ASN A 292 13.44 -16.57 -9.51
CA ASN A 292 12.14 -16.68 -10.15
C ASN A 292 11.05 -16.80 -9.08
N ALA A 293 9.79 -16.56 -9.45
CA ALA A 293 8.66 -16.67 -8.52
C ALA A 293 8.60 -18.01 -7.79
N ILE A 294 8.99 -19.10 -8.46
CA ILE A 294 9.08 -20.45 -7.88
C ILE A 294 10.12 -20.50 -6.76
N ASP A 295 11.29 -19.90 -6.96
CA ASP A 295 12.36 -19.87 -5.95
C ASP A 295 11.91 -19.11 -4.71
N VAL A 296 11.20 -17.99 -4.91
CA VAL A 296 10.61 -17.21 -3.81
C VAL A 296 9.57 -18.04 -3.04
N ALA A 297 8.71 -18.79 -3.73
CA ALA A 297 7.72 -19.65 -3.08
C ALA A 297 8.35 -20.76 -2.23
N TRP A 298 9.45 -21.37 -2.68
CA TRP A 298 10.19 -22.35 -1.91
C TRP A 298 10.76 -21.77 -0.61
N VAL A 299 11.23 -20.53 -0.64
CA VAL A 299 11.70 -19.84 0.57
C VAL A 299 10.56 -19.59 1.56
N PHE A 300 9.32 -19.42 1.09
CA PHE A 300 8.16 -19.25 1.95
C PHE A 300 7.63 -20.55 2.58
N LEU A 301 7.91 -21.71 1.98
CA LEU A 301 7.35 -22.99 2.41
C LEU A 301 7.68 -23.37 3.88
N PRO A 302 8.92 -23.21 4.39
CA PRO A 302 9.21 -23.45 5.81
C PRO A 302 8.35 -22.59 6.74
N PHE A 303 8.04 -21.36 6.33
CA PHE A 303 7.21 -20.43 7.12
C PHE A 303 5.72 -20.76 7.03
N VAL A 304 5.26 -21.36 5.93
CA VAL A 304 3.90 -21.96 5.86
C VAL A 304 3.79 -23.07 6.89
N CYS A 305 4.74 -24.02 6.90
CA CYS A 305 4.76 -25.13 7.85
C CYS A 305 4.77 -24.60 9.29
N LEU A 306 5.63 -23.63 9.60
CA LEU A 306 5.69 -23.02 10.93
C LEU A 306 4.39 -22.30 11.30
N SER A 307 3.77 -21.56 10.37
CA SER A 307 2.49 -20.88 10.61
C SER A 307 1.36 -21.88 10.88
N ILE A 308 1.30 -23.00 10.17
CA ILE A 308 0.33 -24.07 10.40
C ILE A 308 0.56 -24.73 11.77
N VAL A 309 1.81 -25.06 12.12
CA VAL A 309 2.16 -25.63 13.43
C VAL A 309 1.77 -24.69 14.56
N LEU A 310 2.08 -23.39 14.44
CA LEU A 310 1.68 -22.38 15.41
C LEU A 310 0.17 -22.23 15.48
N CYS A 311 -0.54 -22.27 14.35
CA CYS A 311 -2.00 -22.21 14.31
C CYS A 311 -2.64 -23.39 15.05
N ILE A 312 -2.18 -24.62 14.80
CA ILE A 312 -2.63 -25.82 15.52
C ILE A 312 -2.33 -25.70 17.02
N TYR A 313 -1.13 -25.24 17.37
CA TYR A 313 -0.71 -25.07 18.75
C TYR A 313 -1.56 -24.01 19.48
N PHE A 314 -1.74 -22.83 18.90
CA PHE A 314 -2.60 -21.77 19.42
C PHE A 314 -4.05 -22.22 19.55
N PHE A 315 -4.57 -22.99 18.59
CA PHE A 315 -5.92 -23.53 18.68
C PHE A 315 -6.07 -24.52 19.83
N LYS A 316 -5.08 -25.40 20.07
CA LYS A 316 -5.06 -26.28 21.25
C LYS A 316 -5.02 -25.48 22.55
N LYS A 317 -4.33 -24.34 22.57
CA LYS A 317 -4.14 -23.45 23.72
C LYS A 317 -5.21 -22.36 23.86
N ARG A 318 -6.24 -22.36 23.00
CA ARG A 318 -7.23 -21.26 22.89
C ARG A 318 -7.96 -20.91 24.18
N THR A 319 -8.10 -21.86 25.11
CA THR A 319 -8.78 -21.66 26.40
C THR A 319 -7.88 -21.01 27.45
N GLU A 320 -6.55 -21.04 27.26
CA GLU A 320 -5.59 -20.51 28.22
C GLU A 320 -5.41 -18.99 28.07
N GLN A 321 -5.43 -18.48 26.83
CA GLN A 321 -5.33 -17.05 26.54
C GLN A 321 -6.20 -16.68 25.33
N PRO A 322 -7.00 -15.60 25.41
CA PRO A 322 -7.91 -15.20 24.34
C PRO A 322 -7.20 -14.73 23.07
N VAL A 323 -5.95 -14.26 23.18
CA VAL A 323 -5.13 -13.85 22.02
C VAL A 323 -4.83 -15.02 21.07
N TYR A 324 -4.73 -16.26 21.56
CA TYR A 324 -4.42 -17.41 20.72
C TYR A 324 -5.57 -17.74 19.77
N LEU A 325 -6.81 -17.72 20.26
CA LEU A 325 -7.98 -17.90 19.41
C LEU A 325 -8.08 -16.76 18.39
N LEU A 326 -7.86 -15.52 18.82
CA LEU A 326 -7.91 -14.35 17.93
C LEU A 326 -6.87 -14.45 16.81
N ALA A 327 -5.63 -14.84 17.14
CA ALA A 327 -4.57 -15.02 16.15
C ALA A 327 -4.92 -16.11 15.12
N VAL A 328 -5.46 -17.24 15.56
CA VAL A 328 -5.90 -18.32 14.68
C VAL A 328 -7.00 -17.84 13.73
N THR A 329 -8.06 -17.21 14.25
CA THR A 329 -9.19 -16.80 13.41
C THR A 329 -8.81 -15.69 12.44
N VAL A 330 -8.04 -14.69 12.88
CA VAL A 330 -7.53 -13.62 12.01
C VAL A 330 -6.64 -14.17 10.90
N TYR A 331 -5.73 -15.09 11.23
CA TYR A 331 -4.85 -15.71 10.24
C TYR A 331 -5.61 -16.58 9.25
N VAL A 332 -6.37 -17.58 9.71
CA VAL A 332 -7.03 -18.56 8.84
C VAL A 332 -7.99 -17.86 7.90
N VAL A 333 -8.83 -16.95 8.41
CA VAL A 333 -9.80 -16.22 7.58
C VAL A 333 -9.11 -15.37 6.52
N THR A 334 -8.08 -14.61 6.92
CA THR A 334 -7.35 -13.74 5.99
C THR A 334 -6.60 -14.56 4.94
N ALA A 335 -5.85 -15.57 5.36
CA ALA A 335 -5.09 -16.44 4.45
C ALA A 335 -6.02 -17.14 3.46
N SER A 336 -7.15 -17.70 3.91
CA SER A 336 -8.12 -18.36 3.04
C SER A 336 -8.74 -17.41 2.00
N ILE A 337 -9.13 -16.18 2.39
CA ILE A 337 -9.70 -15.22 1.43
C ILE A 337 -8.67 -14.79 0.39
N PHE A 338 -7.46 -14.44 0.80
CA PHE A 338 -6.44 -14.01 -0.15
C PHE A 338 -5.98 -15.16 -1.05
N THR A 339 -5.83 -16.38 -0.53
CA THR A 339 -5.61 -17.57 -1.39
C THR A 339 -6.74 -17.72 -2.41
N PHE A 340 -8.00 -17.60 -1.99
CA PHE A 340 -9.13 -17.68 -2.91
C PHE A 340 -9.08 -16.60 -4.00
N TYR A 341 -8.74 -15.36 -3.65
CA TYR A 341 -8.58 -14.27 -4.62
C TYR A 341 -7.40 -14.49 -5.58
N TYR A 342 -6.26 -14.96 -5.09
CA TYR A 342 -5.09 -15.25 -5.92
C TYR A 342 -5.36 -16.40 -6.90
N LEU A 343 -5.97 -17.50 -6.43
CA LEU A 343 -6.35 -18.62 -7.30
C LEU A 343 -7.35 -18.22 -8.41
N GLN A 344 -8.11 -17.15 -8.20
CA GLN A 344 -9.04 -16.60 -9.19
C GLN A 344 -8.43 -15.49 -10.06
N ASN A 345 -7.13 -15.24 -9.94
CA ASN A 345 -6.43 -14.13 -10.60
C ASN A 345 -7.13 -12.78 -10.39
N LYS A 346 -7.68 -12.54 -9.20
CA LYS A 346 -8.29 -11.26 -8.88
C LYS A 346 -7.22 -10.18 -8.79
N ALA A 347 -7.60 -8.93 -9.05
CA ALA A 347 -6.72 -7.76 -9.04
C ALA A 347 -6.31 -7.32 -7.64
N VAL A 348 -5.72 -8.26 -6.91
CA VAL A 348 -5.18 -8.10 -5.56
C VAL A 348 -3.70 -8.42 -5.65
N SER A 349 -2.86 -7.48 -5.25
CA SER A 349 -1.41 -7.60 -5.33
C SER A 349 -0.83 -8.57 -4.28
N TYR A 350 0.33 -9.18 -4.58
CA TYR A 350 1.15 -9.95 -3.61
C TYR A 350 1.93 -9.02 -2.68
N GLU A 351 1.23 -8.10 -2.03
CA GLU A 351 1.85 -7.15 -1.11
C GLU A 351 1.71 -7.61 0.33
N THR A 352 2.79 -7.46 1.08
CA THR A 352 2.83 -7.81 2.50
C THR A 352 1.94 -6.90 3.35
N ARG A 353 1.58 -5.72 2.85
CA ARG A 353 0.70 -4.75 3.54
C ARG A 353 -0.68 -5.27 3.87
N HIS A 354 -1.18 -6.23 3.09
CA HIS A 354 -2.46 -6.88 3.37
C HIS A 354 -2.46 -7.69 4.68
N TYR A 355 -1.27 -8.10 5.14
CA TYR A 355 -1.09 -9.00 6.28
C TYR A 355 -0.53 -8.29 7.52
N TYR A 356 -0.44 -6.95 7.51
CA TYR A 356 0.08 -6.19 8.65
C TYR A 356 -0.70 -6.45 9.93
N PHE A 357 -2.03 -6.43 9.84
CA PHE A 357 -2.88 -6.75 10.98
C PHE A 357 -2.70 -8.20 11.45
N VAL A 358 -2.62 -9.16 10.51
CA VAL A 358 -2.40 -10.58 10.81
C VAL A 358 -1.10 -10.79 11.56
N GLY A 359 0.01 -10.27 11.05
CA GLY A 359 1.31 -10.41 11.70
C GLY A 359 1.40 -9.68 13.04
N ASN A 360 0.71 -8.54 13.21
CA ASN A 360 0.65 -7.87 14.51
C ASN A 360 -0.08 -8.70 15.58
N ILE A 361 -1.25 -9.28 15.25
CA ILE A 361 -1.98 -10.16 16.18
C ILE A 361 -1.20 -11.46 16.42
N ALA A 362 -0.61 -12.03 15.38
CA ALA A 362 0.25 -13.21 15.49
C ALA A 362 1.45 -12.95 16.39
N GLY A 363 2.11 -11.80 16.22
CA GLY A 363 3.23 -11.36 17.05
C GLY A 363 2.88 -11.29 18.53
N MET A 364 1.70 -10.75 18.86
CA MET A 364 1.19 -10.75 20.23
C MET A 364 1.06 -12.17 20.80
N ALA A 365 0.49 -13.10 20.02
CA ALA A 365 0.35 -14.50 20.43
C ALA A 365 1.71 -15.21 20.57
N ILE A 366 2.61 -15.05 19.60
CA ILE A 366 3.95 -15.65 19.61
C ILE A 366 4.76 -15.14 20.80
N LEU A 367 4.80 -13.83 21.03
CA LEU A 367 5.54 -13.27 22.17
C LEU A 367 4.94 -13.67 23.51
N GLN A 368 3.61 -13.73 23.64
CA GLN A 368 2.95 -14.22 24.84
C GLN A 368 3.31 -15.68 25.11
N LEU A 369 3.33 -16.52 24.06
CA LEU A 369 3.72 -17.92 24.16
C LEU A 369 5.17 -18.06 24.64
N LEU A 370 6.10 -17.38 23.97
CA LEU A 370 7.52 -17.44 24.28
C LEU A 370 7.82 -16.89 25.68
N HIS A 371 7.17 -15.80 26.08
CA HIS A 371 7.32 -15.26 27.43
C HIS A 371 6.84 -16.25 28.51
N THR A 372 5.75 -16.97 28.23
CA THR A 372 5.15 -17.91 29.19
C THR A 372 5.98 -19.18 29.34
N TYR A 373 6.40 -19.81 28.23
CA TYR A 373 7.00 -21.14 28.25
C TYR A 373 8.49 -21.19 27.85
N TYR A 374 8.98 -20.20 27.10
CA TYR A 374 10.30 -20.24 26.47
C TYR A 374 11.10 -18.95 26.69
N LYS A 375 11.24 -18.54 27.95
CA LYS A 375 11.84 -17.23 28.34
C LYS A 375 13.21 -16.93 27.71
N ARG A 376 14.07 -17.94 27.53
CA ARG A 376 15.38 -17.75 26.88
C ARG A 376 15.22 -17.38 25.39
N ILE A 377 14.37 -18.10 24.66
CA ILE A 377 14.06 -17.83 23.26
C ILE A 377 13.39 -16.47 23.11
N PHE A 378 12.48 -16.13 24.03
CA PHE A 378 11.85 -14.81 24.09
C PHE A 378 12.88 -13.67 24.12
N VAL A 379 13.86 -13.74 25.04
CA VAL A 379 14.90 -12.71 25.15
C VAL A 379 15.75 -12.62 23.89
N VAL A 380 16.24 -13.76 23.37
CA VAL A 380 17.06 -13.78 22.15
C VAL A 380 16.30 -13.21 20.95
N LEU A 381 15.06 -13.67 20.73
CA LEU A 381 14.23 -13.21 19.62
C LEU A 381 13.97 -11.71 19.70
N ILE A 382 13.62 -11.18 20.88
CA ILE A 382 13.36 -9.76 21.06
C ILE A 382 14.62 -8.94 20.82
N SER A 383 15.78 -9.38 21.31
CA SER A 383 17.05 -8.69 21.04
C SER A 383 17.33 -8.58 19.54
N ILE A 384 17.09 -9.66 18.79
CA ILE A 384 17.23 -9.67 17.32
C ILE A 384 16.22 -8.72 16.68
N LEU A 385 14.94 -8.81 17.04
CA LEU A 385 13.90 -7.98 16.44
C LEU A 385 14.08 -6.49 16.77
N LEU A 386 14.54 -6.14 17.97
CA LEU A 386 14.87 -4.77 18.35
C LEU A 386 16.09 -4.26 17.58
N LEU A 387 17.12 -5.09 17.40
CA LEU A 387 18.28 -4.73 16.58
C LEU A 387 17.88 -4.46 15.12
N LEU A 388 17.08 -5.34 14.52
CA LEU A 388 16.55 -5.14 13.17
C LEU A 388 15.70 -3.86 13.07
N SER A 389 14.89 -3.59 14.11
CA SER A 389 14.07 -2.39 14.18
C SER A 389 14.90 -1.10 14.33
N ALA A 390 16.02 -1.14 15.06
CA ALA A 390 16.97 -0.04 15.12
C ALA A 390 17.65 0.20 13.76
N VAL A 391 18.05 -0.86 13.05
CA VAL A 391 18.60 -0.76 11.70
C VAL A 391 17.59 -0.14 10.72
N ASP A 392 16.33 -0.56 10.79
CA ASP A 392 15.24 -0.01 9.97
C ASP A 392 15.02 1.48 10.27
N PHE A 393 15.04 1.87 11.55
CA PHE A 393 14.92 3.25 11.98
C PHE A 393 16.06 4.12 11.43
N ILE A 394 17.31 3.64 11.50
CA ILE A 394 18.46 4.35 10.91
C ILE A 394 18.31 4.48 9.39
N ARG A 395 17.87 3.41 8.72
CA ARG A 395 17.61 3.43 7.26
C ARG A 395 16.52 4.40 6.89
N PHE A 396 15.49 4.56 7.72
CA PHE A 396 14.44 5.55 7.53
C PHE A 396 15.04 6.97 7.48
N PHE A 397 15.92 7.34 8.43
CA PHE A 397 16.59 8.65 8.40
C PHE A 397 17.44 8.85 7.15
N ASN A 398 18.19 7.83 6.74
CA ASN A 398 19.03 7.93 5.54
C ASN A 398 18.18 8.06 4.26
N ARG A 399 17.03 7.38 4.19
CA ARG A 399 16.09 7.50 3.07
C ARG A 399 15.43 8.87 3.00
N LEU A 400 15.13 9.48 4.15
CA LEU A 400 14.58 10.84 4.19
C LEU A 400 15.51 11.82 3.43
N GLN A 401 16.81 11.74 3.71
CA GLN A 401 17.83 12.57 3.05
C GLN A 401 17.96 12.28 1.54
N GLN A 402 17.62 11.07 1.09
CA GLN A 402 17.60 10.72 -0.33
C GLN A 402 16.34 11.23 -1.03
N ILE A 403 15.17 11.07 -0.41
CA ILE A 403 13.90 11.56 -0.95
C ILE A 403 13.97 13.08 -1.13
N GLU A 404 14.53 13.82 -0.17
CA GLU A 404 14.75 15.26 -0.29
C GLU A 404 15.61 15.60 -1.53
N LYS A 405 16.61 14.78 -1.86
CA LYS A 405 17.48 14.99 -3.03
C LYS A 405 16.82 14.60 -4.34
N GLU A 406 16.04 13.53 -4.37
CA GLU A 406 15.41 12.99 -5.60
C GLU A 406 14.08 13.69 -5.94
N TYR A 407 13.31 14.12 -4.94
CA TYR A 407 11.96 14.68 -5.08
C TYR A 407 11.87 16.19 -4.81
N THR A 408 13.00 16.90 -4.70
CA THR A 408 13.05 18.39 -4.78
C THR A 408 12.34 18.92 -6.03
N TRP A 409 12.13 18.10 -7.06
CA TRP A 409 11.32 18.44 -8.23
C TRP A 409 9.82 18.63 -7.91
N PHE A 410 9.23 17.81 -7.02
CA PHE A 410 7.83 17.95 -6.61
C PHE A 410 7.61 19.06 -5.56
N HIS A 411 8.62 19.38 -4.74
CA HIS A 411 8.52 20.52 -3.82
C HIS A 411 8.42 21.88 -4.55
N ASN A 412 8.92 21.97 -5.78
CA ASN A 412 8.78 23.15 -6.63
C ASN A 412 7.44 23.21 -7.39
N LEU A 413 6.62 22.15 -7.36
CA LEU A 413 5.18 22.28 -7.58
C LEU A 413 4.56 22.86 -6.31
N LYS A 414 4.92 24.10 -5.98
CA LYS A 414 4.04 24.96 -5.20
C LYS A 414 2.74 25.02 -5.98
N ILE A 415 1.76 24.19 -5.59
CA ILE A 415 0.35 24.49 -5.86
C ILE A 415 0.13 25.79 -5.09
N GLU A 416 0.33 26.92 -5.79
CA GLU A 416 0.15 28.24 -5.20
C GLU A 416 -1.22 28.28 -4.55
N ARG A 417 -1.25 28.80 -3.32
CA ARG A 417 -2.47 29.23 -2.63
C ARG A 417 -3.05 30.43 -3.39
N SER A 418 -3.56 30.21 -4.59
CA SER A 418 -4.40 31.16 -5.30
C SER A 418 -5.70 30.44 -5.59
N ILE A 419 -6.70 30.72 -4.75
CA ILE A 419 -8.09 30.97 -5.09
C ILE A 419 -8.60 30.12 -6.29
N VAL A 420 -9.56 29.21 -6.01
CA VAL A 420 -10.51 28.75 -7.04
C VAL A 420 -11.09 30.00 -7.72
N PRO A 421 -10.79 30.30 -9.00
CA PRO A 421 -11.22 29.48 -10.13
C PRO A 421 -10.21 29.33 -11.29
N SER A 422 -10.56 28.44 -12.21
CA SER A 422 -9.98 28.16 -13.53
C SER A 422 -8.75 27.22 -13.58
N MET A 423 -8.98 26.01 -14.09
CA MET A 423 -7.92 25.29 -14.81
C MET A 423 -7.62 26.10 -16.07
N HIS A 424 -6.47 26.75 -16.11
CA HIS A 424 -5.69 26.71 -17.33
C HIS A 424 -4.72 25.55 -17.20
N PHE A 425 -4.56 24.82 -18.30
CA PHE A 425 -3.46 23.88 -18.50
C PHE A 425 -2.18 24.49 -17.92
N ILE A 426 -1.40 23.69 -17.18
CA ILE A 426 -0.03 24.06 -16.84
C ILE A 426 0.75 24.10 -18.15
N ASN A 427 0.72 25.25 -18.82
CA ASN A 427 1.82 25.68 -19.67
C ASN A 427 2.94 26.03 -18.69
N VAL A 428 4.00 25.24 -18.69
CA VAL A 428 5.26 25.65 -18.08
C VAL A 428 5.71 26.91 -18.82
N PHE A 429 5.46 28.08 -18.26
CA PHE A 429 6.06 29.33 -18.73
C PHE A 429 7.54 29.28 -18.38
N ILE A 430 8.35 28.73 -19.28
CA ILE A 430 9.77 29.04 -19.34
C ILE A 430 9.83 30.45 -19.89
N ALA A 431 10.32 31.39 -19.09
CA ALA A 431 10.61 32.74 -19.55
C ALA A 431 11.44 32.64 -20.85
N LYS A 432 10.93 33.27 -21.91
CA LYS A 432 11.69 33.51 -23.12
C LYS A 432 12.97 34.22 -22.67
N ASP A 433 14.12 33.59 -22.90
CA ASP A 433 15.48 34.10 -22.63
C ASP A 433 16.20 33.69 -21.33
N SER A 434 15.73 32.71 -20.55
CA SER A 434 16.56 32.14 -19.46
C SER A 434 17.47 30.99 -19.93
N THR A 435 18.78 31.22 -19.96
CA THR A 435 19.83 30.20 -20.13
C THR A 435 20.00 29.39 -18.85
N ILE A 436 19.90 28.06 -18.95
CA ILE A 436 20.22 27.13 -17.85
C ILE A 436 21.46 26.35 -18.27
N ASN A 437 22.58 26.58 -17.57
CA ASN A 437 23.80 25.81 -17.73
C ASN A 437 23.69 24.51 -16.92
N VAL A 438 23.77 23.37 -17.60
CA VAL A 438 23.82 22.05 -16.97
C VAL A 438 25.25 21.52 -17.08
N HIS A 439 25.93 21.38 -15.94
CA HIS A 439 27.22 20.71 -15.86
C HIS A 439 26.99 19.20 -15.71
N CYS A 440 27.46 18.41 -16.68
CA CYS A 440 27.51 16.95 -16.57
C CYS A 440 28.91 16.51 -16.13
N ASP A 441 28.98 15.77 -15.03
CA ASP A 441 30.21 15.16 -14.50
C ASP A 441 30.52 13.85 -15.25
N ALA A 442 31.77 13.68 -15.68
CA ALA A 442 32.22 12.63 -16.61
C ALA A 442 32.49 11.26 -15.95
N THR A 443 32.27 11.13 -14.64
CA THR A 443 32.63 9.92 -13.89
C THR A 443 31.63 8.75 -14.02
N TYR A 444 30.41 8.99 -14.50
CA TYR A 444 29.39 7.94 -14.59
C TYR A 444 29.48 7.04 -15.85
N THR A 445 30.30 7.39 -16.84
CA THR A 445 30.35 6.71 -18.14
C THR A 445 31.11 5.37 -18.11
N ARG A 446 31.91 5.08 -17.07
CA ARG A 446 32.72 3.84 -17.01
C ARG A 446 32.00 2.62 -16.43
N ALA A 447 30.88 2.77 -15.73
CA ALA A 447 30.18 1.63 -15.10
C ALA A 447 29.22 0.86 -16.04
N LEU A 448 28.87 1.45 -17.19
CA LEU A 448 27.93 0.85 -18.16
C LEU A 448 28.57 -0.10 -19.18
N PHE A 449 29.90 -0.28 -19.15
CA PHE A 449 30.64 -1.03 -20.19
C PHE A 449 30.74 -2.55 -19.99
N LYS A 450 30.06 -3.16 -19.00
CA LYS A 450 30.20 -4.60 -18.70
C LYS A 450 28.96 -5.48 -18.84
N GLN A 451 27.83 -4.98 -19.34
CA GLN A 451 26.69 -5.84 -19.72
C GLN A 451 26.28 -5.60 -21.16
N LYS A 452 26.05 -6.69 -21.89
CA LYS A 452 25.72 -6.75 -23.32
C LYS A 452 24.35 -6.11 -23.63
N CYS A 453 24.28 -4.78 -23.58
CA CYS A 453 23.18 -4.01 -24.16
C CYS A 453 23.74 -3.18 -25.32
N LYS A 454 23.43 -3.60 -26.56
CA LYS A 454 23.62 -2.79 -27.77
C LYS A 454 22.54 -1.70 -27.78
N LEU A 455 22.77 -0.61 -27.05
CA LEU A 455 22.10 0.66 -27.30
C LEU A 455 23.11 1.77 -27.03
N VAL A 456 23.72 2.30 -28.11
CA VAL A 456 24.69 3.40 -28.03
C VAL A 456 24.01 4.65 -28.56
N CYS A 457 23.71 5.60 -27.68
CA CYS A 457 23.37 6.97 -28.06
C CYS A 457 24.59 7.84 -27.80
N ILE A 458 25.16 8.43 -28.85
CA ILE A 458 26.16 9.50 -28.74
C ILE A 458 25.59 10.70 -29.48
N ALA A 459 25.26 11.76 -28.74
CA ALA A 459 25.08 13.08 -29.31
C ALA A 459 26.12 14.00 -28.66
N LYS A 460 27.12 14.39 -29.44
CA LYS A 460 28.12 15.40 -29.06
C LYS A 460 27.76 16.67 -29.83
N HIS A 461 27.46 17.76 -29.13
CA HIS A 461 27.24 19.06 -29.79
C HIS A 461 28.09 20.14 -29.13
N HIS A 462 28.92 20.79 -29.94
CA HIS A 462 29.25 22.19 -29.76
C HIS A 462 28.42 23.00 -30.77
N THR A 463 28.05 24.20 -30.34
CA THR A 463 27.47 25.34 -31.06
C THR A 463 26.00 25.28 -31.53
N SER A 464 25.39 26.46 -31.36
CA SER A 464 23.98 26.81 -31.40
C SER A 464 23.44 27.01 -32.81
N LYS A 465 22.42 26.23 -33.19
CA LYS A 465 21.35 26.59 -34.14
C LYS A 465 20.27 25.51 -34.11
N VAL A 466 19.00 25.91 -34.17
CA VAL A 466 17.85 25.01 -34.30
C VAL A 466 18.01 24.19 -35.58
N LEU A 467 18.20 22.88 -35.43
CA LEU A 467 18.23 21.91 -36.52
C LEU A 467 17.38 20.70 -36.12
N SER A 468 16.48 20.31 -37.02
CA SER A 468 15.80 19.00 -36.99
C SER A 468 16.83 17.89 -36.86
N GLN A 469 16.72 17.06 -35.82
CA GLN A 469 17.61 15.92 -35.61
C GLN A 469 16.94 14.63 -36.07
N ASN A 470 17.71 13.83 -36.81
CA ASN A 470 17.34 12.48 -37.21
C ASN A 470 17.81 11.49 -36.15
N MET A 471 16.92 10.59 -35.71
CA MET A 471 17.28 9.46 -34.85
C MET A 471 17.41 8.21 -35.72
N TYR A 472 18.53 7.49 -35.56
CA TYR A 472 18.78 6.23 -36.25
C TYR A 472 18.44 5.08 -35.31
N ILE A 473 17.45 4.27 -35.69
CA ILE A 473 17.20 2.98 -35.04
C ILE A 473 17.79 1.91 -35.96
N ALA A 474 18.78 1.18 -35.46
CA ALA A 474 19.34 0.01 -36.15
C ALA A 474 18.58 -1.22 -35.67
N LEU A 475 17.82 -1.85 -36.57
CA LEU A 475 17.06 -3.08 -36.27
C LEU A 475 17.80 -4.35 -36.69
N ASP A 476 18.78 -4.23 -37.59
CA ASP A 476 19.83 -5.22 -37.93
C ASP A 476 20.89 -4.51 -38.79
N ASP A 477 22.04 -5.13 -39.08
CA ASP A 477 23.19 -4.52 -39.77
C ASP A 477 22.88 -3.98 -41.20
N SER A 478 21.69 -4.26 -41.76
CA SER A 478 21.30 -3.91 -43.13
C SER A 478 20.16 -2.88 -43.26
N ILE A 479 19.49 -2.46 -42.18
CA ILE A 479 18.32 -1.55 -42.27
C ILE A 479 18.49 -0.37 -41.32
N ARG A 480 18.62 0.83 -41.91
CA ARG A 480 18.57 2.12 -41.20
C ARG A 480 17.25 2.82 -41.51
N ILE A 481 16.39 2.95 -40.51
CA ILE A 481 15.15 3.72 -40.67
C ILE A 481 15.40 5.13 -40.12
N ASN A 482 15.13 6.12 -40.97
CA ASN A 482 15.26 7.52 -40.63
C ASN A 482 13.90 8.04 -40.15
N LEU A 483 13.73 8.23 -38.84
CA LEU A 483 12.48 8.72 -38.29
C LEU A 483 12.62 10.21 -37.96
N PRO A 484 11.76 11.09 -38.52
CA PRO A 484 11.74 12.48 -38.11
C PRO A 484 11.19 12.55 -36.68
N ILE A 485 11.93 13.23 -35.81
CA ILE A 485 11.51 13.47 -34.44
C ILE A 485 11.28 14.97 -34.27
N LYS A 486 10.14 15.31 -33.69
CA LYS A 486 9.85 16.68 -33.28
C LYS A 486 9.73 16.70 -31.77
N CYS A 487 10.67 17.38 -31.13
CA CYS A 487 10.60 17.71 -29.72
C CYS A 487 9.66 18.91 -29.58
N ILE A 488 8.51 18.73 -28.93
CA ILE A 488 7.53 19.82 -28.76
C ILE A 488 7.87 20.64 -27.52
N ASP A 489 8.32 19.97 -26.47
CA ASP A 489 8.80 20.58 -25.23
C ASP A 489 9.76 19.64 -24.50
N LYS A 490 10.26 20.06 -23.32
CA LYS A 490 11.25 19.31 -22.52
C LYS A 490 10.77 17.94 -22.01
N THR A 491 9.49 17.61 -22.17
CA THR A 491 8.85 16.40 -21.62
C THR A 491 8.12 15.56 -22.68
N THR A 492 7.97 16.08 -23.90
CA THR A 492 7.13 15.47 -24.95
C THR A 492 7.94 15.26 -26.23
N LEU A 493 8.16 13.98 -26.57
CA LEU A 493 8.79 13.56 -27.81
C LEU A 493 7.71 13.01 -28.76
N ILE A 494 7.59 13.58 -29.96
CA ILE A 494 6.76 12.97 -31.03
C ILE A 494 7.68 12.23 -32.00
N VAL A 495 7.47 10.92 -32.10
CA VAL A 495 8.12 10.06 -33.09
C VAL A 495 7.13 9.78 -34.21
N TYR A 496 7.45 10.23 -35.42
CA TYR A 496 6.63 9.95 -36.61
C TYR A 496 7.12 8.66 -37.26
N THR A 497 6.31 7.60 -37.23
CA THR A 497 6.59 6.40 -38.03
C THR A 497 5.94 6.56 -39.40
N GLY A 498 6.76 6.72 -40.45
CA GLY A 498 6.29 6.82 -41.82
C GLY A 498 5.64 5.50 -42.31
N ALA A 499 4.71 5.60 -43.25
CA ALA A 499 4.03 4.46 -43.87
C ALA A 499 5.04 3.46 -44.47
N LEU A 500 5.21 2.31 -43.82
CA LEU A 500 5.80 1.13 -44.46
C LEU A 500 4.73 0.52 -45.36
N LYS A 501 4.74 0.91 -46.63
CA LYS A 501 3.89 0.32 -47.67
C LYS A 501 4.38 -1.11 -47.90
N ASN A 502 3.54 -2.10 -47.59
CA ASN A 502 3.68 -3.54 -47.91
C ASN A 502 4.71 -4.38 -47.13
N SER A 503 4.70 -4.35 -45.80
CA SER A 503 5.19 -5.51 -45.04
C SER A 503 4.25 -5.83 -43.88
N SER A 504 3.89 -7.11 -43.75
CA SER A 504 3.10 -7.65 -42.65
C SER A 504 3.81 -7.37 -41.33
N LEU A 505 3.33 -6.38 -40.59
CA LEU A 505 3.83 -6.01 -39.27
C LEU A 505 3.51 -7.12 -38.27
N SER A 506 4.51 -7.95 -37.97
CA SER A 506 4.58 -8.59 -36.66
C SER A 506 4.90 -7.51 -35.61
N GLU A 507 4.14 -7.57 -34.53
CA GLU A 507 4.17 -6.74 -33.33
C GLU A 507 5.58 -6.24 -32.95
N ILE A 508 5.86 -4.93 -33.08
CA ILE A 508 7.11 -4.33 -32.57
C ILE A 508 7.00 -4.22 -31.05
N LYS A 509 7.49 -5.24 -30.33
CA LYS A 509 7.65 -5.20 -28.86
C LYS A 509 8.93 -4.47 -28.49
N MET A 510 8.83 -3.21 -28.08
CA MET A 510 9.95 -2.51 -27.44
C MET A 510 10.14 -3.04 -26.01
N ARG A 511 11.20 -3.82 -25.78
CA ARG A 511 11.65 -4.20 -24.42
C ARG A 511 12.55 -3.09 -23.87
N TYR A 512 12.07 -2.38 -22.85
CA TYR A 512 12.87 -1.41 -22.09
C TYR A 512 13.39 -2.02 -20.79
N ALA A 513 14.59 -1.62 -20.38
CA ALA A 513 15.35 -2.24 -19.29
C ALA A 513 15.00 -1.73 -17.87
N THR A 514 13.97 -0.88 -17.69
CA THR A 514 13.53 -0.43 -16.35
C THR A 514 12.02 -0.16 -16.30
N PRO A 515 11.31 -0.60 -15.25
CA PRO A 515 9.87 -0.41 -15.11
C PRO A 515 9.57 0.89 -14.34
N GLN A 516 9.32 1.98 -15.06
CA GLN A 516 8.53 3.11 -14.55
C GLN A 516 7.60 3.60 -15.66
N GLN A 517 6.38 3.94 -15.27
CA GLN A 517 5.19 4.07 -16.10
C GLN A 517 5.37 5.06 -17.28
N TYR A 518 5.21 4.55 -18.50
CA TYR A 518 4.99 5.36 -19.70
C TYR A 518 3.62 4.99 -20.26
N VAL A 519 2.79 5.98 -20.57
CA VAL A 519 1.57 5.76 -21.35
C VAL A 519 1.92 6.05 -22.81
N SER A 520 1.79 5.04 -23.66
CA SER A 520 1.90 5.17 -25.11
C SER A 520 0.52 5.43 -25.68
N TYR A 521 0.30 6.59 -26.29
CA TYR A 521 -0.90 6.83 -27.10
C TYR A 521 -0.59 6.51 -28.56
N TYR A 522 -1.40 5.67 -29.19
CA TYR A 522 -1.34 5.39 -30.61
C TYR A 522 -2.50 6.07 -31.31
N HIS A 523 -2.21 6.97 -32.25
CA HIS A 523 -3.20 7.47 -33.20
C HIS A 523 -2.86 6.90 -34.57
N THR A 524 -3.71 6.01 -35.08
CA THR A 524 -3.62 5.47 -36.44
C THR A 524 -4.58 6.25 -37.33
N THR A 525 -4.06 6.87 -38.38
CA THR A 525 -4.85 7.26 -39.56
C THR A 525 -4.44 6.35 -40.71
N LEU A 526 -5.22 6.29 -41.80
CA LEU A 526 -4.96 5.45 -42.98
C LEU A 526 -3.52 5.53 -43.54
N ASN A 527 -2.73 6.54 -43.16
CA ASN A 527 -1.38 6.75 -43.64
C ASN A 527 -0.28 6.86 -42.55
N TYR A 528 -0.59 6.95 -41.25
CA TYR A 528 0.43 7.13 -40.20
C TYR A 528 0.01 6.58 -38.83
N THR A 529 1.00 6.07 -38.08
CA THR A 529 0.90 5.80 -36.64
C THR A 529 1.70 6.86 -35.89
N ILE A 530 1.06 7.54 -34.94
CA ILE A 530 1.73 8.49 -34.04
C ILE A 530 1.81 7.83 -32.66
N ALA A 531 3.02 7.65 -32.15
CA ALA A 531 3.27 7.22 -30.79
C ALA A 531 3.68 8.43 -29.94
N ILE A 532 2.86 8.78 -28.95
CA ILE A 532 3.19 9.81 -27.97
C ILE A 532 3.67 9.10 -26.71
N VAL A 533 4.94 9.29 -26.36
CA VAL A 533 5.53 8.78 -25.12
C VAL A 533 5.67 9.95 -24.16
N ARG A 534 4.92 9.90 -23.06
CA ARG A 534 4.98 10.91 -22.00
C ARG A 534 5.70 10.31 -20.79
N ARG A 535 6.74 10.99 -20.32
CA ARG A 535 7.43 10.65 -19.07
C ARG A 535 6.66 11.31 -17.93
N TYR A 536 6.12 10.50 -17.02
CA TYR A 536 5.56 10.98 -15.75
C TYR A 536 6.65 11.07 -14.68
#